data_AF-A0A920H470-F1
#
_entry.id   AF-A0A920H470-F1
#
_cell.length_a   1.000
_cell.length_b   1.000
_cell.length_c   1.000
_cell.angle_alpha   90.00
_cell.angle_beta   90.00
_cell.angle_gamma   90.00
#
_symmetry.space_group_name_H-M   'P 1'
#
loop_
_entity.id
_entity.type
_entity.pdbx_description
1 polymer ?
#
loop_
_entity_poly.entity_id
_entity_poly.type
_entity_poly.pdbx_seq_one_letter_code
_entity_poly.pdbx_strand_id
1 'polypeptide(L)'
;MNENLRLLGRWNYEFKNNSLGQDSGDIEVLAGLEYESCCWKFRLVSKRYKINETDYDRNIQFQFMLKGFTDVGTPLGTVLEDSIYGYSEEDF
;
A
#
# COMPACT_ATOMS: atom_id res chain seq x y z
N MET A 1 -18.51 -2.79 -9.11
CA MET A 1 -17.31 -3.61 -8.83
C MET A 1 -16.12 -2.93 -9.46
N ASN A 2 -15.34 -2.18 -8.70
CA ASN A 2 -14.15 -1.51 -9.22
C ASN A 2 -12.92 -2.25 -8.71
N GLU A 3 -12.13 -2.76 -9.65
CA GLU A 3 -10.82 -3.35 -9.40
C GLU A 3 -9.76 -2.37 -9.89
N ASN A 4 -8.77 -2.10 -9.06
CA ASN A 4 -7.71 -1.16 -9.38
C ASN A 4 -6.36 -1.83 -9.20
N LEU A 5 -5.59 -1.86 -10.29
CA LEU A 5 -4.19 -2.26 -10.27
C LEU A 5 -3.31 -1.03 -10.18
N ARG A 6 -2.37 -1.04 -9.25
CA ARG A 6 -1.38 0.02 -9.04
C ARG A 6 0.02 -0.56 -9.07
N LEU A 7 0.88 0.08 -9.85
CA LEU A 7 2.30 -0.24 -9.93
C LEU A 7 3.07 0.91 -9.28
N LEU A 8 4.10 0.56 -8.50
CA LEU A 8 4.95 1.49 -7.77
C LEU A 8 6.39 1.14 -8.09
N GLY A 9 7.19 2.15 -8.47
CA GLY A 9 8.61 1.97 -8.76
C GLY A 9 9.39 3.17 -8.27
N ARG A 10 10.52 2.94 -7.61
CA ARG A 10 11.47 3.99 -7.20
C ARG A 10 12.89 3.52 -7.42
N TRP A 11 13.70 4.35 -8.05
CA TRP A 11 15.13 4.12 -8.22
C TRP A 11 15.87 5.38 -7.78
N ASN A 12 16.72 5.25 -6.78
CA ASN A 12 17.56 6.32 -6.26
C ASN A 12 19.02 6.07 -6.66
N TYR A 13 19.62 7.05 -7.31
CA TYR A 13 21.01 7.01 -7.80
C TYR A 13 21.81 8.21 -7.27
N GLU A 14 23.04 7.98 -6.83
CA GLU A 14 23.97 9.02 -6.41
C GLU A 14 25.03 9.31 -7.47
N PHE A 15 25.04 10.52 -8.00
CA PHE A 15 26.04 10.94 -8.98
C PHE A 15 27.40 11.29 -8.37
N LYS A 16 27.48 11.53 -7.05
CA LYS A 16 28.66 12.10 -6.37
C LYS A 16 29.75 11.07 -6.05
N ASN A 17 29.36 9.82 -5.74
CA ASN A 17 30.32 8.73 -5.49
C ASN A 17 30.94 8.16 -6.78
N ASN A 18 30.34 8.42 -7.94
CA ASN A 18 30.86 7.96 -9.23
C ASN A 18 32.18 8.68 -9.60
N SER A 19 32.45 9.87 -9.05
CA SER A 19 33.69 10.62 -9.30
C SER A 19 34.96 9.97 -8.70
N LEU A 20 34.83 8.93 -7.86
CA LEU A 20 35.96 8.18 -7.29
C LEU A 20 36.08 6.74 -7.82
N GLY A 21 35.28 6.36 -8.83
CA GLY A 21 35.49 5.16 -9.65
C GLY A 21 35.36 3.80 -8.93
N GLN A 22 34.85 3.75 -7.70
CA GLN A 22 34.84 2.52 -6.89
C GLN A 22 33.45 1.91 -6.65
N ASP A 23 32.36 2.53 -7.11
CA ASP A 23 31.04 2.01 -6.78
C ASP A 23 29.95 2.26 -7.83
N SER A 24 29.09 1.26 -8.04
CA SER A 24 27.81 1.44 -8.73
C SER A 24 26.95 2.37 -7.88
N GLY A 25 26.73 3.60 -8.36
CA GLY A 25 25.98 4.67 -7.66
C GLY A 25 24.50 4.37 -7.35
N ASP A 26 24.09 3.10 -7.43
CA ASP A 26 22.74 2.64 -7.12
C ASP A 26 22.55 2.53 -5.59
N ILE A 27 21.80 3.47 -5.01
CA ILE A 27 21.54 3.47 -3.56
C ILE A 27 20.36 2.55 -3.22
N GLU A 28 19.26 2.67 -3.98
CA GLU A 28 18.02 1.97 -3.67
C GLU A 28 17.18 1.72 -4.92
N VAL A 29 16.67 0.49 -5.03
CA VAL A 29 15.70 0.08 -6.04
C VAL A 29 14.50 -0.52 -5.33
N LEU A 30 13.32 0.02 -5.58
CA LEU A 30 12.05 -0.44 -5.03
C LEU A 30 11.07 -0.68 -6.17
N ALA A 31 10.43 -1.85 -6.14
CA ALA A 31 9.35 -2.21 -7.04
C ALA A 31 8.18 -2.74 -6.22
N GLY A 32 6.96 -2.33 -6.57
CA GLY A 32 5.75 -2.68 -5.85
C GLY A 32 4.56 -2.88 -6.78
N LEU A 33 3.73 -3.86 -6.42
CA LEU A 33 2.46 -4.16 -7.04
C LEU A 33 1.39 -4.09 -5.96
N GLU A 34 0.33 -3.34 -6.24
CA GLU A 34 -0.83 -3.24 -5.37
C GLU A 34 -2.08 -3.55 -6.19
N TYR A 35 -2.88 -4.50 -5.71
CA TYR A 35 -4.17 -4.85 -6.28
C TYR A 35 -5.25 -4.60 -5.24
N GLU A 36 -6.26 -3.84 -5.63
CA GLU A 36 -7.34 -3.41 -4.76
C GLU A 36 -8.69 -3.76 -5.37
N SER A 37 -9.49 -4.53 -4.62
CA SER A 37 -10.87 -4.86 -4.93
C SER A 37 -11.83 -4.20 -3.91
N CYS A 38 -13.13 -4.46 -4.03
CA CYS A 38 -14.14 -3.92 -3.12
C CYS A 38 -14.00 -4.42 -1.68
N CYS A 39 -13.56 -5.68 -1.51
CA CYS A 39 -13.53 -6.32 -0.19
C CYS A 39 -12.14 -6.75 0.28
N TRP A 40 -11.10 -6.53 -0.51
CA TRP A 40 -9.75 -6.93 -0.15
C TRP A 40 -8.72 -6.12 -0.92
N LYS A 41 -7.53 -6.01 -0.32
CA LYS A 41 -6.38 -5.32 -0.86
C LYS A 41 -5.15 -6.18 -0.65
N PHE A 42 -4.38 -6.29 -1.71
CA PHE A 42 -3.15 -7.05 -1.78
C PHE A 42 -2.00 -6.10 -2.15
N ARG A 43 -0.88 -6.22 -1.45
CA ARG A 43 0.31 -5.44 -1.75
C ARG A 43 1.55 -6.32 -1.63
N LEU A 44 2.35 -6.31 -2.69
CA LEU A 44 3.65 -6.96 -2.75
C LEU A 44 4.70 -5.90 -3.09
N VAL A 45 5.69 -5.70 -2.22
CA VAL A 45 6.78 -4.75 -2.43
C VAL A 45 8.11 -5.46 -2.27
N SER A 46 8.98 -5.34 -3.27
CA SER A 46 10.38 -5.76 -3.21
C SER A 46 11.25 -4.52 -3.19
N LYS A 47 12.05 -4.37 -2.13
CA LYS A 47 13.00 -3.28 -1.94
C LYS A 47 14.40 -3.86 -1.85
N ARG A 48 15.34 -3.32 -2.61
CA ARG A 48 16.77 -3.55 -2.49
C ARG A 48 17.44 -2.23 -2.17
N TYR A 49 18.27 -2.19 -1.14
CA TYR A 49 18.97 -0.98 -0.73
C TYR A 49 20.39 -1.30 -0.33
N LYS A 50 21.28 -0.34 -0.54
CA LYS A 50 22.69 -0.44 -0.20
C LYS A 50 22.87 -0.20 1.31
N ILE A 51 23.54 -1.12 1.99
CA ILE A 51 23.82 -1.02 3.44
C ILE A 51 25.28 -0.66 3.73
N ASN A 52 26.22 -1.09 2.87
CA ASN A 52 27.64 -0.75 2.90
C ASN A 52 28.17 -0.54 1.48
N GLU A 53 29.43 -0.13 1.33
CA GLU A 53 30.09 0.08 0.02
C GLU A 53 29.93 -1.13 -0.93
N THR A 54 29.98 -2.36 -0.41
CA THR A 54 29.90 -3.58 -1.25
C THR A 54 28.59 -4.36 -1.09
N ASP A 55 27.85 -4.14 0.00
CA ASP A 55 26.73 -4.99 0.38
C ASP A 55 25.37 -4.35 0.14
N TYR A 56 24.46 -5.18 -0.38
CA TYR A 56 23.06 -4.83 -0.60
C TYR A 56 22.16 -5.73 0.21
N ASP A 57 21.20 -5.12 0.90
CA ASP A 57 20.13 -5.84 1.56
C ASP A 57 18.87 -5.87 0.69
N ARG A 58 18.13 -6.97 0.77
CA ARG A 58 16.90 -7.20 0.00
C ARG A 58 15.77 -7.56 0.96
N ASN A 59 14.72 -6.74 0.90
CA ASN A 59 13.52 -6.91 1.69
C ASN A 59 12.32 -7.15 0.76
N ILE A 60 11.53 -8.18 1.07
CA ILE A 60 10.27 -8.45 0.37
C ILE A 60 9.15 -8.38 1.39
N GLN A 61 8.15 -7.55 1.11
CA GLN A 61 7.01 -7.32 1.96
C GLN A 61 5.74 -7.77 1.26
N PHE A 62 4.99 -8.60 1.94
CA PHE A 62 3.67 -9.04 1.54
C PHE A 62 2.66 -8.51 2.55
N GLN A 63 1.61 -7.87 2.07
CA GLN A 63 0.53 -7.37 2.89
C GLN A 63 -0.80 -7.76 2.25
N PHE A 64 -1.65 -8.40 3.04
CA PHE A 64 -3.02 -8.73 2.67
C PHE A 64 -3.96 -8.07 3.69
N MET A 65 -4.95 -7.34 3.20
CA MET A 65 -5.88 -6.57 4.01
C MET A 65 -7.31 -6.83 3.53
N LEU A 66 -8.17 -7.28 4.43
CA LEU A 66 -9.59 -7.45 4.15
C LEU A 66 -10.32 -6.12 4.40
N LYS A 67 -11.02 -5.63 3.39
CA LYS A 67 -11.90 -4.46 3.46
C LYS A 67 -13.32 -4.98 3.64
N GLY A 68 -13.97 -4.67 4.74
CA GLY A 68 -15.36 -5.12 4.97
C GLY A 68 -15.53 -6.34 5.89
N PHE A 69 -14.46 -6.92 6.45
CA PHE A 69 -14.63 -7.85 7.60
C PHE A 69 -14.98 -7.11 8.92
N THR A 70 -15.05 -5.77 8.86
CA THR A 70 -15.63 -4.89 9.89
C THR A 70 -17.00 -4.33 9.46
N ASP A 71 -17.58 -4.81 8.35
CA ASP A 71 -18.81 -4.27 7.75
C ASP A 71 -19.83 -5.37 7.42
N VAL A 72 -19.78 -6.49 8.15
CA VAL A 72 -20.92 -7.43 8.25
C VAL A 72 -21.64 -7.11 9.56
N GLY A 73 -22.25 -5.92 9.62
CA GLY A 73 -22.82 -5.40 10.84
C GLY A 73 -23.85 -4.32 10.55
N THR A 74 -24.94 -4.73 9.90
CA THR A 74 -26.22 -4.01 9.79
C THR A 74 -26.14 -2.67 9.03
N PRO A 75 -26.99 -2.40 8.03
CA PRO A 75 -27.05 -1.06 7.43
C PRO A 75 -27.17 0.00 8.53
N LEU A 76 -26.23 0.95 8.57
CA LEU A 76 -26.13 2.00 9.57
C LEU A 76 -27.45 2.75 9.81
N GLY A 77 -28.36 2.74 8.83
CA GLY A 77 -29.72 3.26 8.95
C GLY A 77 -30.49 2.72 10.15
N THR A 78 -30.45 1.40 10.43
CA THR A 78 -31.24 0.84 11.54
C THR A 78 -30.58 1.05 12.91
N VAL A 79 -29.26 1.23 12.97
CA VAL A 79 -28.54 1.50 14.24
C VAL A 79 -28.74 2.96 14.66
N LEU A 80 -28.82 3.89 13.70
CA LEU A 80 -29.14 5.29 13.96
C LEU A 80 -30.61 5.47 14.37
N GLU A 81 -31.52 4.69 13.78
CA GLU A 81 -32.95 4.69 14.14
C GLU A 81 -33.20 4.17 15.57
N ASP A 82 -32.48 3.14 16.02
CA ASP A 82 -32.67 2.55 17.36
C ASP A 82 -31.91 3.31 18.47
N SER A 83 -30.82 4.02 18.12
CA SER A 83 -30.05 4.83 19.08
C SER A 83 -30.56 6.28 19.24
N ILE A 84 -31.38 6.76 18.30
CA ILE A 84 -31.98 8.10 18.32
C ILE A 84 -33.49 7.97 18.11
N TYR A 85 -34.24 8.04 19.22
CA TYR A 85 -35.70 7.99 19.19
C TYR A 85 -36.26 9.17 18.37
N GLY A 86 -36.76 8.87 17.16
CA GLY A 86 -37.40 9.86 16.26
C GLY A 86 -36.62 10.24 15.00
N TYR A 87 -35.55 9.53 14.64
CA TYR A 87 -34.94 9.70 13.32
C TYR A 87 -35.78 9.01 12.23
N SER A 88 -36.36 9.79 11.31
CA SER A 88 -36.92 9.30 10.05
C SER A 88 -36.14 9.93 8.91
N GLU A 89 -35.56 9.13 8.01
CA GLU A 89 -35.02 9.65 6.75
C GLU A 89 -36.17 10.22 5.91
N GLU A 90 -36.21 11.55 5.79
CA GLU A 90 -37.05 12.20 4.77
C GLU A 90 -36.31 12.10 3.42
N ASP A 91 -36.76 11.15 2.59
CA ASP A 91 -36.36 11.01 1.19
C ASP A 91 -36.67 12.29 0.39
N PHE A 92 -35.65 12.92 -0.20
CA PHE A 92 -35.79 13.93 -1.26
C PHE A 92 -35.48 13.33 -2.62
#